data_AF-A0A163VFI5-F1
#
_entry.id   AF-A0A163VFI5-F1
#
_cell.length_a   1.000
_cell.length_b   1.000
_cell.length_c   1.000
_cell.angle_alpha   90.00
_cell.angle_beta   90.00
_cell.angle_gamma   90.00
#
_symmetry.space_group_name_H-M   'P 1'
#
loop_
_entity.id
_entity.type
_entity.pdbx_description
1 polymer ?
#
loop_
_entity_poly.entity_id
_entity_poly.type
_entity_poly.pdbx_seq_one_letter_code
_entity_poly.pdbx_strand_id
1 'polypeptide(L)'
;MTRQSGQWRGKAFIQGGRKFLRDALYMSALVATRFNPDMKGKYQAMRKAGKPAKVAITTIMRKMIQLANTLIKHDRKWTKNPA
;
A
#
# COMPACT_ATOMS: atom_id res chain seq x y z
N MET A 1 -4.42 16.57 -2.02
CA MET A 1 -5.16 17.70 -2.60
C MET A 1 -5.13 17.60 -4.10
N THR A 2 -6.31 17.66 -4.70
CA THR A 2 -6.47 17.76 -6.14
C THR A 2 -6.66 19.24 -6.43
N ARG A 3 -5.72 19.87 -7.15
CA ARG A 3 -5.90 21.24 -7.63
C ARG A 3 -6.66 21.10 -8.95
N GLN A 4 -7.94 21.44 -8.97
CA GLN A 4 -8.79 21.30 -10.18
C GLN A 4 -9.55 22.61 -10.47
N SER A 5 -9.08 23.73 -9.92
CA SER A 5 -9.61 25.04 -10.25
C SER A 5 -9.23 25.41 -11.69
N GLY A 6 -10.23 25.66 -12.54
CA GLY A 6 -10.04 26.04 -13.94
C GLY A 6 -9.69 24.86 -14.86
N GLN A 7 -9.04 25.15 -15.99
CA GLN A 7 -8.71 24.13 -17.01
C GLN A 7 -7.50 23.26 -16.65
N TRP A 8 -6.81 23.52 -15.54
CA TRP A 8 -5.63 22.76 -15.15
C TRP A 8 -6.00 21.35 -14.65
N ARG A 9 -5.47 20.32 -15.31
CA ARG A 9 -5.56 18.90 -14.88
C ARG A 9 -4.16 18.31 -14.68
N GLY A 10 -3.59 18.51 -13.49
CA GLY A 10 -2.34 17.86 -13.09
C GLY A 10 -2.54 16.57 -12.27
N LYS A 11 -1.44 16.05 -11.73
CA LYS A 11 -1.46 14.84 -10.89
C LYS A 11 -2.15 15.13 -9.56
N ALA A 12 -3.02 14.22 -9.13
CA ALA A 12 -3.58 14.24 -7.80
C ALA A 12 -2.55 13.78 -6.77
N PHE A 13 -2.45 14.50 -5.66
CA PHE A 13 -1.60 14.12 -4.53
C PHE A 13 -2.47 13.79 -3.31
N ILE A 14 -1.99 12.90 -2.45
CA ILE A 14 -2.64 12.62 -1.18
C ILE A 14 -2.18 13.70 -0.19
N GLN A 15 -3.12 14.37 0.48
CA GLN A 15 -2.83 15.33 1.56
C GLN A 15 -3.68 14.95 2.78
N GLY A 16 -3.09 15.03 3.98
CA GLY A 16 -3.76 14.67 5.23
C GLY A 16 -3.90 13.16 5.48
N GLY A 17 -4.82 12.80 6.39
CA GLY A 17 -5.08 11.45 6.86
C GLY A 17 -3.97 10.88 7.75
N ARG A 18 -3.76 9.56 7.70
CA ARG A 18 -2.78 8.83 8.51
C ARG A 18 -1.34 8.98 7.98
N LYS A 19 -0.80 10.20 7.92
CA LYS A 19 0.57 10.48 7.43
C LYS A 19 1.62 9.69 8.19
N PHE A 20 1.57 9.73 9.53
CA PHE A 20 2.49 9.02 10.41
C PHE A 20 2.60 7.53 10.05
N LEU A 21 1.47 6.85 9.84
CA LEU A 21 1.46 5.43 9.46
C LEU A 21 2.05 5.19 8.06
N ARG A 22 1.83 6.10 7.10
CA ARG A 22 2.45 5.97 5.77
C ARG A 22 3.97 6.10 5.86
N ASP A 23 4.46 7.03 6.65
CA ASP A 23 5.90 7.23 6.83
C ASP A 23 6.54 6.01 7.51
N ALA A 24 5.91 5.51 8.58
CA ALA A 24 6.37 4.32 9.30
C ALA A 24 6.35 3.05 8.43
N LEU A 25 5.32 2.86 7.60
CA LEU A 25 5.14 1.65 6.80
C LEU A 25 5.90 1.66 5.48
N TYR A 26 6.45 2.80 5.03
CA TYR A 26 7.10 2.89 3.73
C TYR A 26 8.28 1.94 3.60
N MET A 27 9.19 1.95 4.59
CA MET A 27 10.35 1.06 4.60
C MET A 27 9.95 -0.41 4.73
N SER A 28 8.99 -0.72 5.61
CA SER A 28 8.48 -2.09 5.76
C SER A 28 7.84 -2.61 4.47
N ALA A 29 7.10 -1.77 3.75
CA ALA A 29 6.49 -2.14 2.47
C ALA A 29 7.56 -2.40 1.40
N LEU A 30 8.66 -1.63 1.36
CA LEU A 30 9.79 -1.90 0.47
C LEU A 30 10.39 -3.29 0.71
N VAL A 31 10.67 -3.63 1.98
CA VAL A 31 11.17 -4.96 2.35
C VAL A 31 10.17 -6.05 1.97
N ALA A 32 8.89 -5.85 2.28
CA ALA A 32 7.85 -6.83 1.97
C ALA A 32 7.72 -7.09 0.46
N THR A 33 7.87 -6.07 -0.40
CA THR A 33 7.84 -6.27 -1.86
C THR A 33 8.99 -7.13 -2.40
N ARG A 34 10.08 -7.29 -1.64
CA ARG A 34 11.24 -8.10 -2.02
C ARG A 34 11.15 -9.52 -1.48
N PHE A 35 10.80 -9.67 -0.21
CA PHE A 35 10.94 -10.93 0.53
C PHE A 35 9.62 -11.64 0.84
N ASN A 36 8.48 -10.94 0.87
CA ASN A 36 7.19 -11.57 1.12
C ASN A 36 6.53 -11.96 -0.22
N PRO A 37 6.31 -13.26 -0.53
CA PRO A 37 5.77 -13.70 -1.81
C PRO A 37 4.41 -13.08 -2.16
N ASP A 38 3.48 -12.99 -1.20
CA ASP A 38 2.13 -12.49 -1.43
C ASP A 38 2.11 -10.98 -1.75
N MET A 39 2.98 -10.22 -1.08
CA MET A 39 3.11 -8.78 -1.31
C MET A 39 3.94 -8.49 -2.56
N LYS A 40 4.98 -9.28 -2.83
CA LYS A 40 5.78 -9.24 -4.06
C LYS A 40 4.91 -9.51 -5.29
N GLY A 41 4.08 -10.55 -5.26
CA GLY A 41 3.17 -10.88 -6.36
C GLY A 41 2.21 -9.73 -6.68
N LYS A 42 1.60 -9.13 -5.65
CA LYS A 42 0.72 -7.96 -5.84
C LYS A 42 1.48 -6.75 -6.40
N TYR A 43 2.67 -6.47 -5.89
CA TYR A 43 3.52 -5.38 -6.38
C TYR A 43 3.89 -5.59 -7.85
N GLN A 44 4.36 -6.78 -8.21
CA GLN A 44 4.74 -7.11 -9.59
C GLN A 44 3.55 -7.05 -10.54
N ALA A 45 2.37 -7.54 -10.14
CA ALA A 45 1.16 -7.43 -10.95
C ALA A 45 0.80 -5.97 -11.25
N MET A 46 0.92 -5.07 -10.26
CA MET A 46 0.68 -3.64 -10.48
C MET A 46 1.74 -3.00 -11.38
N ARG A 47 3.01 -3.39 -11.24
CA ARG A 47 4.09 -2.92 -12.11
C ARG A 47 3.90 -3.38 -13.55
N LYS A 48 3.51 -4.65 -13.76
CA LYS A 48 3.16 -5.21 -15.08
C LYS A 48 1.97 -4.47 -15.70
N ALA A 49 0.99 -4.06 -14.91
CA ALA A 49 -0.13 -3.21 -15.34
C ALA A 49 0.26 -1.73 -15.56
N GLY A 50 1.54 -1.40 -15.68
CA GLY A 50 2.04 -0.05 -15.97
C GLY A 50 1.93 0.95 -14.82
N LYS A 51 1.57 0.52 -13.60
CA LYS A 51 1.40 1.46 -12.47
C LYS A 51 2.76 1.95 -11.96
N PRO A 52 2.89 3.24 -11.59
CA PRO A 52 4.12 3.77 -10.99
C PRO A 52 4.51 3.00 -9.71
N ALA A 53 5.81 2.82 -9.48
CA ALA A 53 6.31 2.07 -8.33
C ALA A 53 5.79 2.61 -6.99
N LYS A 54 5.77 3.95 -6.83
CA LYS A 54 5.26 4.61 -5.62
C LYS A 54 3.77 4.31 -5.36
N VAL A 55 2.97 4.20 -6.42
CA VAL A 55 1.55 3.80 -6.31
C VAL A 55 1.44 2.36 -5.86
N ALA A 56 2.24 1.46 -6.45
CA ALA A 56 2.25 0.06 -6.06
C ALA A 56 2.69 -0.14 -4.59
N ILE A 57 3.73 0.55 -4.14
CA ILE A 57 4.17 0.54 -2.73
C ILE A 57 3.05 1.06 -1.81
N THR A 58 2.33 2.10 -2.23
CA THR A 58 1.19 2.63 -1.46
C THR A 58 0.08 1.60 -1.30
N THR A 59 -0.18 0.78 -2.32
CA THR A 59 -1.12 -0.34 -2.22
C THR A 59 -0.63 -1.42 -1.25
N ILE A 60 0.68 -1.71 -1.21
CA ILE A 60 1.24 -2.66 -0.25
C ILE A 60 1.10 -2.14 1.19
N MET A 61 1.40 -0.86 1.44
CA MET A 61 1.17 -0.24 2.75
C MET A 61 -0.29 -0.38 3.19
N ARG A 62 -1.26 -0.16 2.27
CA ARG A 62 -2.68 -0.36 2.56
C ARG A 62 -3.01 -1.81 2.90
N LYS A 63 -2.44 -2.77 2.17
CA LYS A 63 -2.63 -4.22 2.42
C LYS A 63 -2.12 -4.63 3.81
N MET A 64 -0.98 -4.07 4.25
CA MET A 64 -0.45 -4.29 5.60
C MET A 64 -1.39 -3.79 6.69
N ILE A 65 -1.93 -2.57 6.54
CA ILE A 65 -2.90 -2.01 7.50
C ILE A 65 -4.18 -2.83 7.53
N GLN A 66 -4.68 -3.27 6.38
CA GLN A 66 -5.86 -4.13 6.31
C GLN A 66 -5.62 -5.43 7.05
N LEU A 67 -4.47 -6.08 6.84
CA LEU A 67 -4.09 -7.30 7.55
C LEU A 67 -4.01 -7.08 9.06
N ALA A 68 -3.35 -6.02 9.52
CA ALA A 68 -3.27 -5.73 10.95
C ALA A 68 -4.67 -5.50 11.55
N ASN A 69 -5.52 -4.73 10.87
CA ASN A 69 -6.88 -4.47 11.34
C ASN A 69 -7.74 -5.74 11.36
N THR A 70 -7.59 -6.65 10.38
CA THR A 70 -8.34 -7.92 10.39
C THR A 70 -7.89 -8.82 11.53
N LEU A 71 -6.59 -8.90 11.81
CA LEU A 71 -6.06 -9.70 12.92
C LEU A 71 -6.56 -9.20 14.28
N ILE A 72 -6.53 -7.88 14.50
CA ILE A 72 -7.04 -7.26 15.72
C ILE A 72 -8.56 -7.47 15.84
N LYS A 73 -9.31 -7.26 14.76
CA LYS A 73 -10.77 -7.41 14.76
C LYS A 73 -11.20 -8.85 15.10
N HIS A 74 -10.45 -9.84 14.64
CA HIS A 74 -10.73 -11.26 14.87
C HIS A 74 -10.00 -11.85 16.08
N ASP A 75 -9.33 -11.00 16.88
CA ASP A 75 -8.49 -11.38 18.01
C ASP A 75 -7.63 -12.63 17.77
N ARG A 76 -6.94 -12.64 16.63
CA ARG A 76 -6.13 -13.80 16.22
C ARG A 76 -4.75 -13.40 15.77
N LYS A 77 -3.82 -14.32 15.97
CA LYS A 77 -2.46 -14.21 15.43
C LYS A 77 -2.47 -14.42 13.92
N TRP A 78 -1.47 -13.85 13.26
CA TRP A 78 -1.22 -14.08 11.85
C TRP A 78 -0.95 -15.57 11.61
N THR A 79 -1.54 -16.11 10.55
CA THR A 79 -1.28 -17.46 10.06
C THR A 79 -0.99 -17.38 8.57
N LYS A 80 -0.06 -18.21 8.10
CA LYS A 80 0.19 -18.34 6.66
C LYS A 80 -1.08 -18.82 5.97
N ASN A 81 -1.38 -18.27 4.78
CA ASN A 81 -2.50 -18.78 4.00
C ASN A 81 -2.21 -20.27 3.67
N PRO A 82 -3.11 -21.21 3.97
CA PRO A 82 -2.98 -22.56 3.44
C PRO A 82 -2.96 -22.44 1.90
N ALA A 83 -2.01 -23.15 1.29
CA ALA A 83 -1.81 -23.14 -0.16
C ALA A 83 -3.04 -23.69 -0.89
#